data_AF-A0A5K1DVP8-F1
#
_entry.id   AF-A0A5K1DVP8-F1
#
_cell.length_a   1.000
_cell.length_b   1.000
_cell.length_c   1.000
_cell.angle_alpha   90.00
_cell.angle_beta   90.00
_cell.angle_gamma   90.00
#
_symmetry.space_group_name_H-M   'P 1'
#
loop_
_entity.id
_entity.type
_entity.pdbx_description
1 polymer ?
#
loop_
_entity_poly.entity_id
_entity_poly.type
_entity_poly.pdbx_seq_one_letter_code
_entity_poly.pdbx_strand_id
1 'polypeptide(L)' 'GVLDEQFLQLQQLQDETSPNFVAEVVTIYFRETEKLLTNLRKLL' A
#
# COMPACT_ATOMS: atom_id res chain seq x y z
N GLY A 1 -0.88 -10.66 12.79
CA GLY A 1 -1.70 -9.43 12.96
C GLY A 1 -2.21 -9.02 11.60
N VAL A 2 -2.64 -7.77 11.44
CA VAL A 2 -3.07 -7.22 10.13
C VAL A 2 -1.87 -6.98 9.19
N LEU A 3 -0.67 -6.79 9.75
CA LEU A 3 0.59 -6.65 9.02
C LEU A 3 1.47 -7.88 9.25
N ASP A 4 2.28 -8.21 8.25
CA ASP A 4 3.22 -9.34 8.25
C ASP A 4 4.64 -8.92 7.81
N GLU A 5 5.50 -9.89 7.54
CA GLU A 5 6.90 -9.69 7.15
C GLU A 5 7.08 -8.82 5.90
N GLN A 6 6.10 -8.75 5.00
CA GLN A 6 6.21 -7.91 3.81
C GLN A 6 6.14 -6.42 4.16
N PHE A 7 5.39 -6.06 5.20
CA PHE A 7 5.37 -4.68 5.68
C PHE A 7 6.73 -4.25 6.27
N LEU A 8 7.40 -5.17 6.97
CA LEU A 8 8.77 -4.95 7.46
C LEU A 8 9.76 -4.74 6.30
N GLN A 9 9.61 -5.48 5.20
CA GLN A 9 10.43 -5.29 4.00
C GLN A 9 10.21 -3.90 3.38
N LEU A 10 8.97 -3.39 3.35
CA LEU A 10 8.70 -2.02 2.90
C LEU A 10 9.39 -0.98 3.78
N GLN A 11 9.42 -1.18 5.10
CA GLN A 11 10.14 -0.30 6.02
C GLN A 11 11.65 -0.32 5.79
N GLN A 12 12.23 -1.47 5.43
CA GLN A 12 13.66 -1.59 5.13
C GLN A 12 14.08 -0.85 3.85
N LEU A 13 13.15 -0.62 2.94
CA LEU A 13 13.38 0.15 1.71
C LEU A 13 13.31 1.66 1.93
N GLN A 14 12.83 2.12 3.08
CA GLN A 14 12.80 3.54 3.43
C GLN A 14 14.13 3.99 4.02
N ASP A 15 14.71 5.04 3.46
CA ASP A 15 15.98 5.62 3.90
C ASP A 15 15.96 7.16 3.87
N GLU A 16 17.10 7.78 4.16
CA GLU A 16 17.24 9.25 4.17
C GLU A 16 16.99 9.90 2.80
N THR A 17 17.19 9.16 1.71
CA THR A 17 16.94 9.64 0.35
C THR A 17 15.47 9.50 -0.06
N SER A 18 14.72 8.66 0.64
CA SER A 18 13.32 8.31 0.35
C SER A 18 12.46 8.25 1.62
N PRO A 19 12.41 9.32 2.44
CA PRO A 19 11.87 9.26 3.81
C PRO A 19 10.37 8.97 3.90
N ASN A 20 9.63 9.07 2.79
CA ASN A 20 8.19 8.86 2.74
C ASN A 20 7.79 7.59 1.99
N PHE A 21 8.75 6.73 1.62
CA PHE A 21 8.51 5.56 0.77
C PHE A 21 7.32 4.71 1.25
N VAL A 22 7.29 4.34 2.53
CA VAL A 22 6.20 3.50 3.07
C VAL A 22 4.85 4.20 2.96
N ALA A 23 4.79 5.49 3.27
CA ALA A 23 3.56 6.27 3.18
C ALA A 23 3.04 6.38 1.74
N GLU A 24 3.95 6.57 0.77
CA GLU A 24 3.62 6.62 -0.65
C GLU A 24 3.08 5.27 -1.15
N VAL A 25 3.74 4.16 -0.81
CA VAL A 25 3.29 2.81 -1.18
C VAL A 25 1.90 2.51 -0.59
N VAL A 26 1.69 2.79 0.69
CA VAL A 26 0.40 2.56 1.36
C VAL A 26 -0.70 3.44 0.76
N THR A 27 -0.39 4.69 0.42
CA THR A 27 -1.34 5.60 -0.26
C THR A 27 -1.76 5.06 -1.63
N ILE A 28 -0.79 4.56 -2.41
CA ILE A 28 -1.07 3.94 -3.71
C ILE A 28 -1.93 2.69 -3.52
N TYR A 29 -1.57 1.82 -2.56
CA TYR A 29 -2.31 0.59 -2.27
C TYR A 29 -3.79 0.88 -1.97
N PHE A 30 -4.08 1.83 -1.08
CA PHE A 30 -5.46 2.15 -0.73
C PHE A 30 -6.25 2.74 -1.90
N ARG A 31 -5.64 3.66 -2.66
CA ARG A 31 -6.29 4.27 -3.83
C ARG A 31 -6.62 3.23 -4.90
N GLU A 32 -5.69 2.33 -5.20
CA GLU A 32 -5.93 1.30 -6.23
C GLU A 32 -6.92 0.23 -5.72
N THR A 33 -6.89 -0.10 -4.43
CA THR A 33 -7.86 -1.03 -3.82
C THR A 33 -9.28 -0.45 -3.85
N GLU A 34 -9.47 0.84 -3.57
CA GLU A 34 -10.77 1.50 -3.67
C GLU A 34 -11.35 1.43 -5.09
N LYS A 35 -10.51 1.70 -6.10
CA LYS A 35 -10.91 1.56 -7.51
C LYS A 35 -11.29 0.11 -7.85
N LEU A 36 -10.48 -0.85 -7.41
CA LEU A 36 -10.73 -2.28 -7.62
C LEU A 36 -12.07 -2.70 -7.00
N LEU A 37 -12.31 -2.34 -5.74
CA LEU A 37 -13.56 -2.63 -5.04
C LEU A 37 -14.77 -1.98 -5.73
N THR A 38 -14.62 -0.73 -6.18
CA THR A 38 -15.66 -0.03 -6.94
C THR A 38 -15.99 -0.75 -8.25
N ASN A 39 -14.97 -1.25 -8.95
CA ASN A 39 -15.15 -1.98 -10.20
C ASN A 39 -15.80 -3.35 -9.96
N LEU A 40 -15.37 -4.08 -8.94
CA LEU A 40 -16.00 -5.35 -8.56
C LEU A 40 -17.48 -5.16 -8.22
N ARG A 41 -17.82 -4.10 -7.48
CA ARG A 41 -19.22 -3.77 -7.16
C ARG A 41 -20.07 -3.46 -8.39
N LYS A 42 -19.47 -2.96 -9.49
CA LYS A 42 -20.19 -2.70 -10.75
C LYS A 42 -20.45 -3.98 -11.57
N LEU A 43 -19.71 -5.05 -11.30
CA LEU A 43 -19.84 -6.34 -11.98
C LEU A 43 -20.83 -7.29 -11.29
N LEU A 44 -21.22 -6.96 -10.06
CA LEU A 44 -22.22 -7.66 -9.25
C LEU A 44 -23.59 -7.00 -9.42
#